data_AF-A0A060W513-F1
#
_entry.id   AF-A0A060W513-F1
#
_cell.length_a   1.000
_cell.length_b   1.000
_cell.length_c   1.000
_cell.angle_alpha   90.00
_cell.angle_beta   90.00
_cell.angle_gamma   90.00
#
_symmetry.space_group_name_H-M   'P 1'
#
loop_
_entity.id
_entity.type
_entity.pdbx_description
1 polymer ?
#
loop_
_entity_poly.entity_id
_entity_poly.type
_entity_poly.pdbx_seq_one_letter_code
_entity_poly.pdbx_strand_id
1 'polypeptide(L)'
;MRDMEQELHHERLDRKDVNADLTRQHKTMQTDMTVKVKRLGGEAILLREQLAQCQEELRAERKAHEQLQQEKDTTIADLQNKLDNMETNYEKILHDTLDSLTSQLAEARLRWEQESTVVHQEYKELLSDFGLNSLDI
;
A
#
# COMPACT_ATOMS: atom_id res chain seq x y z
N MET A 1 22.26 43.90 86.39
CA MET A 1 21.52 44.88 85.59
C MET A 1 22.26 45.21 84.29
N ARG A 2 23.51 45.71 84.33
CA ARG A 2 24.29 46.00 83.11
C ARG A 2 24.55 44.79 82.20
N ASP A 3 24.91 43.63 82.75
CA ASP A 3 25.19 42.43 81.94
C ASP A 3 23.94 41.87 81.25
N MET A 4 22.79 41.91 81.95
CA MET A 4 21.49 41.48 81.42
C MET A 4 20.98 42.41 80.30
N GLU A 5 21.30 43.70 80.37
CA GLU A 5 21.01 44.67 79.29
C GLU A 5 21.87 44.42 78.05
N GLN A 6 23.13 44.01 78.24
CA GLN A 6 24.03 43.64 77.15
C GLN A 6 23.58 42.34 76.47
N GLU A 7 23.22 41.30 77.22
CA GLU A 7 22.66 40.06 76.66
C GLU A 7 21.38 40.33 75.87
N LEU A 8 20.46 41.13 76.42
CA LEU A 8 19.23 41.51 75.73
C LEU A 8 19.50 42.33 74.45
N HIS A 9 20.56 43.14 74.43
CA HIS A 9 20.98 43.85 73.23
C HIS A 9 21.56 42.91 72.18
N HIS A 10 22.39 41.95 72.59
CA HIS A 10 22.96 40.93 71.70
C HIS A 10 21.87 40.07 71.06
N GLU A 11 20.94 39.54 71.86
CA GLU A 11 19.81 38.74 71.37
C GLU A 11 18.94 39.52 70.37
N ARG A 12 18.78 40.83 70.57
CA ARG A 12 18.05 41.69 69.62
C ARG A 12 18.81 41.88 68.31
N LEU A 13 20.14 41.90 68.33
CA LEU A 13 20.98 41.97 67.13
C LEU A 13 20.96 40.63 66.39
N ASP A 14 21.17 39.52 67.10
CA ASP A 14 21.11 38.17 66.53
C ASP A 14 19.76 37.90 65.87
N ARG A 15 18.66 38.27 66.53
CA ARG A 15 17.31 38.15 65.95
C ARG A 15 17.13 39.00 64.69
N LYS A 16 17.76 40.18 64.62
CA LYS A 16 17.72 41.03 63.41
C LYS A 16 18.51 40.40 62.27
N ASP A 17 19.68 39.85 62.56
CA ASP A 17 20.54 39.20 61.56
C ASP A 17 19.89 37.93 61.01
N VAL A 18 19.31 37.10 61.87
CA VAL A 18 18.51 35.92 61.47
C VAL A 18 17.33 36.34 60.60
N ASN A 19 16.59 37.40 60.97
CA ASN A 19 15.47 37.88 60.16
C ASN A 19 15.91 38.44 58.80
N ALA A 20 17.07 39.11 58.75
CA ALA A 20 17.65 39.61 57.52
C ALA A 20 18.07 38.46 56.59
N ASP A 21 18.68 37.39 57.13
CA ASP A 21 19.05 36.21 56.35
C ASP A 21 17.82 35.45 55.84
N LEU A 22 16.81 35.22 56.69
CA LEU A 22 15.53 34.61 56.28
C LEU A 22 14.85 35.41 55.15
N THR A 23 14.86 36.74 55.25
CA THR A 23 14.32 37.62 54.20
C THR A 23 15.10 37.48 52.89
N ARG A 24 16.43 37.38 52.97
CA ARG A 24 17.30 37.17 51.80
C ARG A 24 17.01 35.81 51.15
N GLN A 25 16.96 34.74 51.95
CA GLN A 25 16.67 33.39 51.47
C GLN A 25 15.30 33.33 50.79
N HIS A 26 14.27 33.91 51.42
CA HIS A 26 12.93 33.97 50.84
C HIS A 26 12.93 34.68 49.47
N LYS A 27 13.63 35.83 49.34
CA LYS A 27 13.75 36.54 48.07
C LYS A 27 14.49 35.73 47.00
N THR A 28 15.56 35.04 47.36
CA THR A 28 16.29 34.16 46.45
C THR A 28 15.38 33.04 45.94
N MET A 29 14.72 32.32 46.85
CA MET A 29 13.78 31.24 46.50
C MET A 29 12.63 31.74 45.62
N GLN A 30 12.06 32.91 45.92
CA GLN A 30 11.00 33.51 45.11
C GLN A 30 11.47 33.83 43.69
N THR A 31 12.69 34.34 43.55
CA THR A 31 13.29 34.66 42.25
C THR A 31 13.54 33.40 41.44
N ASP A 32 14.16 32.39 42.05
CA ASP A 32 14.44 31.10 41.41
C ASP A 32 13.16 30.40 40.95
N MET A 33 12.12 30.41 41.80
CA MET A 33 10.82 29.85 41.44
C MET A 33 10.19 30.62 40.28
N THR A 34 10.27 31.95 40.28
CA THR A 34 9.73 32.79 39.19
C THR A 34 10.43 32.49 37.87
N VAL A 35 11.76 32.34 37.88
CA VAL A 35 12.54 31.95 36.69
C VAL A 35 12.14 30.56 36.21
N LYS A 36 12.00 29.59 37.14
CA LYS A 36 11.59 28.23 36.80
C LYS A 36 10.19 28.17 36.17
N VAL A 37 9.22 28.89 36.73
CA VAL A 37 7.85 28.97 36.20
C VAL A 37 7.86 29.57 34.80
N LYS A 38 8.61 30.65 34.56
CA LYS A 38 8.72 31.25 33.22
C LYS A 38 9.34 30.28 32.22
N ARG A 39 10.43 29.60 32.59
CA ARG A 39 11.10 28.61 31.72
C ARG A 39 10.16 27.46 31.36
N LEU A 40 9.54 26.84 32.36
CA LEU A 40 8.61 25.72 32.13
C LEU A 40 7.37 26.16 31.34
N GLY A 41 6.87 27.38 31.56
CA GLY A 41 5.79 27.95 30.76
C GLY A 41 6.18 28.11 29.30
N GLY A 42 7.39 28.61 29.01
CA GLY A 42 7.91 28.72 27.65
C GLY A 42 8.10 27.35 26.98
N GLU A 43 8.68 26.38 27.68
CA GLU A 43 8.84 25.01 27.19
C GLU A 43 7.48 24.36 26.90
N ALA A 44 6.49 24.56 27.76
CA ALA A 44 5.14 24.03 27.54
C ALA A 44 4.47 24.63 26.29
N ILE A 45 4.68 25.91 26.00
CA ILE A 45 4.17 26.56 24.78
C ILE A 45 4.88 25.98 23.56
N LEU A 46 6.21 25.93 23.57
CA LEU A 46 7.00 25.40 22.46
C LEU A 46 6.63 23.94 22.14
N LEU A 47 6.50 23.10 23.16
CA LEU A 47 6.11 21.70 22.97
C LEU A 47 4.69 21.55 22.41
N ARG A 48 3.76 22.45 22.79
CA ARG A 48 2.41 22.46 22.23
C ARG A 48 2.42 22.86 20.75
N GLU A 49 3.23 23.84 20.38
CA GLU A 49 3.39 24.27 18.98
C GLU A 49 3.99 23.14 18.13
N GLN A 50 5.06 22.51 18.61
CA GLN A 50 5.68 21.37 17.93
C GLN A 50 4.72 20.18 17.79
N LEU A 51 3.93 19.90 18.84
CA LEU A 51 2.91 18.84 18.79
C LEU A 51 1.83 19.15 17.74
N ALA A 52 1.35 20.40 17.69
CA ALA A 52 0.35 20.81 16.71
C ALA A 52 0.89 20.69 15.28
N GLN A 53 2.14 21.11 15.05
CA GLN A 53 2.80 20.96 13.74
C GLN A 53 2.93 19.49 13.34
N CYS A 54 3.45 18.65 14.23
CA CYS A 54 3.62 17.21 13.98
C CYS A 54 2.29 16.51 13.70
N GLN A 55 1.21 16.91 14.40
CA GLN A 55 -0.13 16.39 14.15
C GLN A 55 -0.67 16.78 12.77
N GLU A 56 -0.41 18.00 12.32
CA GLU A 56 -0.82 18.46 10.99
C GLU A 56 -0.03 17.74 9.89
N GLU A 57 1.30 17.63 10.04
CA GLU A 57 2.15 16.89 9.11
C GLU A 57 1.72 15.42 9.02
N LEU A 58 1.47 14.77 10.16
CA LEU A 58 0.96 13.39 10.19
C LEU A 58 -0.39 13.26 9.51
N ARG A 59 -1.28 14.24 9.65
CA ARG A 59 -2.59 14.24 9.00
C ARG A 59 -2.46 14.39 7.48
N ALA A 60 -1.60 15.30 7.03
CA ALA A 60 -1.32 15.50 5.63
C ALA A 60 -0.72 14.24 4.99
N GLU A 61 0.27 13.63 5.64
CA GLU A 61 0.94 12.42 5.16
C GLU A 61 -0.04 11.24 5.09
N ARG A 62 -0.88 11.05 6.10
CA ARG A 62 -1.92 10.00 6.09
C ARG A 62 -2.89 10.18 4.92
N LYS A 63 -3.32 11.41 4.66
CA LYS A 63 -4.22 11.70 3.54
C LYS A 63 -3.54 11.45 2.19
N ALA A 64 -2.29 11.87 2.03
CA ALA A 64 -1.51 11.62 0.82
C ALA A 64 -1.31 10.12 0.59
N HIS A 65 -1.00 9.37 1.65
CA HIS A 65 -0.85 7.92 1.59
C HIS A 65 -2.17 7.22 1.20
N GLU A 66 -3.30 7.63 1.77
CA GLU A 66 -4.61 7.07 1.43
C GLU A 66 -5.00 7.35 -0.03
N GLN A 67 -4.73 8.56 -0.53
CA GLN A 67 -4.96 8.90 -1.94
C GLN A 67 -4.10 8.06 -2.88
N LEU A 68 -2.79 7.96 -2.59
CA LEU A 68 -1.88 7.13 -3.37
C LEU A 68 -2.30 5.66 -3.36
N GLN A 69 -2.76 5.15 -2.22
CA GLN A 69 -3.24 3.79 -2.10
C GLN A 69 -4.49 3.56 -2.98
N GLN A 70 -5.46 4.48 -2.96
CA GLN A 70 -6.64 4.40 -3.82
C GLN A 70 -6.29 4.46 -5.31
N GLU A 71 -5.34 5.31 -5.71
CA GLU A 71 -4.86 5.39 -7.10
C GLU A 71 -4.20 4.08 -7.53
N LYS A 72 -3.38 3.49 -6.66
CA LYS A 72 -2.74 2.19 -6.92
C LYS A 72 -3.76 1.07 -7.04
N ASP A 73 -4.73 1.00 -6.12
CA ASP A 73 -5.77 -0.03 -6.15
C ASP A 73 -6.65 0.10 -7.40
N THR A 74 -6.95 1.33 -7.83
CA THR A 74 -7.66 1.60 -9.08
C THR A 74 -6.85 1.14 -10.30
N THR A 75 -5.53 1.41 -10.31
CA THR A 75 -4.64 0.99 -11.39
C THR A 75 -4.52 -0.53 -11.46
N ILE A 76 -4.43 -1.20 -10.31
CA ILE A 76 -4.39 -2.66 -10.23
C ILE A 76 -5.67 -3.25 -10.81
N ALA A 77 -6.84 -2.75 -10.42
CA ALA A 77 -8.12 -3.21 -10.93
C ALA A 77 -8.26 -3.00 -12.45
N ASP A 78 -7.83 -1.84 -12.98
CA ASP A 78 -7.82 -1.58 -14.42
C ASP A 78 -6.90 -2.56 -15.18
N LEU A 79 -5.70 -2.82 -14.67
CA LEU A 79 -4.76 -3.77 -15.26
C LEU A 79 -5.28 -5.21 -15.21
N GLN A 80 -5.91 -5.62 -14.11
CA GLN A 80 -6.55 -6.93 -13.99
C GLN A 80 -7.66 -7.10 -15.03
N ASN A 81 -8.57 -6.11 -15.14
CA ASN A 81 -9.63 -6.14 -16.15
C ASN A 81 -9.06 -6.21 -17.58
N LYS A 82 -7.95 -5.52 -17.88
CA LYS A 82 -7.30 -5.61 -19.19
C LYS A 82 -6.72 -7.01 -19.44
N LEU A 83 -6.09 -7.62 -18.45
CA LEU A 83 -5.56 -8.98 -18.55
C LEU A 83 -6.68 -9.98 -18.80
N ASP A 84 -7.76 -9.94 -18.02
CA ASP A 84 -8.90 -10.85 -18.16
C ASP A 84 -9.55 -10.73 -19.55
N ASN A 85 -9.71 -9.50 -20.04
CA ASN A 85 -10.21 -9.23 -21.38
C ASN A 85 -9.26 -9.75 -22.47
N MET A 86 -7.95 -9.56 -22.30
CA MET A 86 -6.97 -10.08 -23.25
C MET A 86 -6.95 -11.60 -23.27
N GLU A 87 -7.00 -12.25 -22.11
CA GLU A 87 -7.06 -13.71 -21.97
C GLU A 87 -8.30 -14.27 -22.68
N THR A 88 -9.48 -13.71 -22.40
CA THR A 88 -10.74 -14.11 -23.05
C THR A 88 -10.67 -13.94 -24.56
N ASN A 89 -10.09 -12.83 -25.05
CA ASN A 89 -9.95 -12.59 -26.48
C ASN A 89 -8.98 -13.56 -27.15
N TYR A 90 -7.85 -13.88 -26.50
CA TYR A 90 -6.89 -14.85 -27.02
C TYR A 90 -7.46 -16.27 -27.03
N GLU A 91 -8.15 -16.67 -25.96
CA GLU A 91 -8.84 -17.96 -25.89
C GLU A 91 -9.86 -18.08 -27.02
N LYS A 92 -10.66 -17.03 -27.25
CA LYS A 92 -11.62 -17.00 -28.36
C LYS A 92 -10.93 -17.15 -29.72
N ILE A 93 -9.89 -16.37 -30.00
CA ILE A 93 -9.16 -16.45 -31.28
C ILE A 93 -8.57 -17.85 -31.47
N LEU A 94 -8.03 -18.44 -30.41
CA LEU A 94 -7.46 -19.78 -30.46
C LEU A 94 -8.53 -20.82 -30.80
N HIS A 95 -9.67 -20.79 -30.12
CA HIS A 95 -10.79 -21.69 -30.40
C HIS A 95 -11.34 -21.51 -31.81
N ASP A 96 -11.65 -20.28 -32.22
CA ASP A 96 -12.15 -19.98 -33.56
C ASP A 96 -11.19 -20.49 -34.65
N THR A 97 -9.87 -20.35 -34.43
CA THR A 97 -8.85 -20.83 -35.36
C THR A 97 -8.78 -22.36 -35.40
N LEU A 98 -8.78 -23.01 -34.25
CA LEU A 98 -8.73 -24.48 -34.15
C LEU A 98 -9.98 -25.11 -34.77
N ASP A 99 -11.17 -24.58 -34.47
CA ASP A 99 -12.43 -25.06 -35.01
C ASP A 99 -12.47 -24.91 -36.54
N SER A 100 -12.00 -23.77 -37.06
CA SER A 100 -11.86 -23.57 -38.51
C SER A 100 -10.91 -24.58 -39.15
N LEU A 101 -9.74 -24.84 -38.54
CA LEU A 101 -8.79 -25.83 -39.05
C LEU A 101 -9.37 -27.25 -39.03
N THR A 102 -10.07 -27.61 -37.95
CA THR A 102 -10.75 -28.91 -37.84
C THR A 102 -11.84 -29.06 -38.90
N SER A 103 -12.64 -28.03 -39.17
CA SER A 103 -13.64 -28.04 -40.25
C SER A 103 -13.00 -28.26 -41.61
N GLN A 104 -11.92 -27.53 -41.92
CA GLN A 104 -11.20 -27.66 -43.19
C GLN A 104 -10.59 -29.06 -43.38
N LEU A 105 -10.04 -29.65 -42.31
CA LEU A 105 -9.51 -31.01 -42.34
C LEU A 105 -10.64 -32.04 -42.56
N ALA A 106 -11.79 -31.87 -41.93
CA ALA A 106 -12.94 -32.74 -42.12
C ALA A 106 -13.46 -32.67 -43.56
N GLU A 107 -13.56 -31.47 -44.14
CA GLU A 107 -13.95 -31.26 -45.54
C GLU A 107 -12.94 -31.85 -46.53
N ALA A 108 -11.65 -31.65 -46.29
CA ALA A 108 -10.59 -32.22 -47.13
C ALA A 108 -10.62 -33.75 -47.09
N ARG A 109 -10.78 -34.34 -45.89
CA ARG A 109 -10.92 -35.78 -45.71
C ARG A 109 -12.15 -36.32 -46.45
N LEU A 110 -13.30 -35.67 -46.33
CA LEU A 110 -14.51 -36.08 -47.03
C LEU A 110 -14.32 -36.07 -48.55
N ARG A 111 -13.69 -35.02 -49.09
CA ARG A 111 -13.38 -34.93 -50.52
C ARG A 111 -12.46 -36.05 -50.97
N TRP A 112 -11.41 -36.35 -50.21
CA TRP A 112 -10.50 -37.46 -50.51
C TRP A 112 -11.21 -38.82 -50.49
N GLU A 113 -12.08 -39.06 -49.51
CA GLU A 113 -12.88 -40.29 -49.45
C GLU A 113 -13.83 -40.41 -50.66
N GLN A 114 -14.44 -39.30 -51.09
CA GLN A 114 -15.28 -39.25 -52.29
C GLN A 114 -14.49 -39.48 -53.58
N GLU A 115 -13.35 -38.81 -53.76
CA GLU A 115 -12.49 -39.01 -54.93
C GLU A 115 -11.94 -40.44 -54.99
N SER A 116 -11.51 -40.99 -53.85
CA SER A 116 -11.05 -42.37 -53.74
C SER A 116 -12.15 -43.36 -54.12
N THR A 117 -13.39 -43.16 -53.63
CA THR A 117 -14.51 -44.05 -53.98
C THR A 117 -14.89 -43.97 -55.46
N VAL A 118 -14.83 -42.78 -56.08
CA VAL A 118 -15.03 -42.62 -57.53
C VAL A 118 -13.95 -43.38 -58.31
N VAL A 119 -12.67 -43.19 -57.98
CA VAL A 119 -11.56 -43.88 -58.65
C VAL A 119 -11.68 -45.40 -58.49
N HIS A 120 -12.01 -45.89 -57.29
CA HIS A 120 -12.22 -47.33 -57.06
C HIS A 120 -13.37 -47.89 -57.91
N GLN A 121 -14.45 -47.12 -58.08
CA GLN A 121 -15.59 -47.51 -58.91
C GLN A 121 -15.20 -47.55 -60.40
N GLU A 122 -14.51 -46.52 -60.91
CA GLU A 122 -14.02 -46.47 -62.30
C GLU A 122 -13.10 -47.65 -62.63
N TYR A 123 -12.16 -47.99 -61.73
CA TYR A 123 -11.28 -49.14 -61.92
C TYR A 123 -12.04 -50.48 -61.90
N LYS A 124 -13.06 -50.60 -61.04
CA LYS A 124 -13.89 -51.80 -60.98
C LYS A 124 -14.67 -52.00 -62.28
N GLU A 125 -15.23 -50.93 -62.84
CA GLU A 125 -15.92 -50.94 -64.13
C GLU A 125 -14.96 -51.31 -65.26
N LEU A 126 -13.77 -50.70 -65.30
CA LEU A 126 -12.74 -51.03 -66.28
C LEU A 126 -12.32 -52.50 -66.24
N LEU A 127 -12.07 -53.06 -65.05
CA LEU A 127 -11.74 -54.48 -64.89
C LEU A 127 -12.87 -55.38 -65.42
N SER A 128 -14.12 -55.02 -65.13
CA SER A 128 -15.30 -55.73 -65.63
C SER A 128 -15.36 -55.71 -67.16
N ASP A 129 -15.02 -54.59 -67.82
CA ASP A 129 -14.95 -54.49 -69.28
C ASP A 129 -13.89 -55.42 -69.90
N PHE A 130 -12.82 -55.70 -69.16
CA PHE A 130 -11.79 -56.68 -69.55
C PHE A 130 -12.14 -58.14 -69.15
N GLY A 131 -13.31 -58.38 -68.53
CA GLY A 131 -13.72 -59.71 -68.05
C GLY A 131 -12.96 -60.19 -66.82
N LEU A 132 -12.28 -59.28 -66.10
CA LEU A 132 -11.55 -59.54 -64.87
C LEU A 132 -12.41 -59.14 -63.67
N ASN A 133 -12.45 -59.97 -62.64
CA ASN A 133 -13.20 -59.68 -61.44
C ASN A 133 -12.30 -59.02 -60.38
N SER A 134 -12.74 -57.91 -59.81
CA SER A 134 -11.95 -57.16 -58.81
C SER A 134 -11.81 -57.88 -57.46
N LEU A 135 -12.49 -59.01 -57.27
CA LEU A 135 -12.43 -59.84 -56.06
C LEU A 135 -11.47 -61.03 -56.18
N ASP A 136 -11.02 -61.32 -57.41
CA ASP A 136 -10.14 -62.46 -57.71
C ASP A 136 -8.64 -62.07 -57.76
N ILE A 137 -8.32 -60.79 -57.55
CA ILE A 137 -6.97 -60.19 -57.48
C ILE A 137 -6.82 -59.50 -56.12
#